data_AF-A0A920M914-F1
#
_entry.id   AF-A0A920M914-F1
#
_cell.length_a   1.000
_cell.length_b   1.000
_cell.length_c   1.000
_cell.angle_alpha   90.00
_cell.angle_beta   90.00
_cell.angle_gamma   90.00
#
_symmetry.space_group_name_H-M   'P 1'
#
loop_
_entity.id
_entity.type
_entity.pdbx_description
1 polymer ?
#
loop_
_entity_poly.entity_id
_entity_poly.type
_entity_poly.pdbx_seq_one_letter_code
_entity_poly.pdbx_strand_id
1 'polypeptide(L)' 'MLVNDKQAKIFGRVSMDLVSIDITNIPQVSENDLVSFWSEELPKFKEFSNNNGLISYELMTRISTE' A
#
# COMPACT_ATOMS: atom_id res chain seq x y z
N MET A 1 -0.42 2.83 -2.92
CA MET A 1 -1.64 2.25 -2.36
C MET A 1 -2.82 2.87 -3.08
N LEU A 2 -3.89 2.12 -3.30
CA LEU A 2 -5.14 2.63 -3.87
C LEU A 2 -6.25 2.55 -2.81
N VAL A 3 -7.10 3.57 -2.78
CA VAL A 3 -8.37 3.60 -2.03
C VAL A 3 -9.46 3.89 -3.04
N ASN A 4 -10.39 2.96 -3.24
CA ASN A 4 -11.42 3.06 -4.30
C ASN A 4 -10.82 3.47 -5.65
N ASP A 5 -9.77 2.76 -6.09
CA ASP A 5 -9.02 2.99 -7.34
C ASP A 5 -8.33 4.35 -7.47
N LYS A 6 -8.26 5.13 -6.38
CA LYS A 6 -7.54 6.41 -6.33
C LYS A 6 -6.24 6.29 -5.57
N GLN A 7 -5.19 6.91 -6.11
CA GLN A 7 -3.86 6.84 -5.51
C GLN A 7 -3.80 7.60 -4.17
N ALA A 8 -3.47 6.87 -3.11
CA ALA A 8 -3.19 7.39 -1.79
C ALA A 8 -1.71 7.21 -1.44
N LYS A 9 -1.14 8.21 -0.76
CA LYS A 9 0.24 8.18 -0.26
C LYS A 9 0.26 7.76 1.19
N ILE A 10 1.22 6.90 1.55
CA ILE A 10 1.50 6.56 2.94
C ILE A 10 2.18 7.77 3.59
N PHE A 11 1.74 8.15 4.79
CA PHE A 11 2.39 9.16 5.61
C PHE A 11 2.64 8.62 7.02
N GLY A 12 3.68 9.13 7.68
CA GLY A 12 4.09 8.63 8.99
C GLY A 12 4.84 7.29 8.93
N ARG A 13 4.85 6.56 10.05
CA ARG A 13 5.51 5.26 10.19
C ARG A 13 4.51 4.13 10.01
N VAL A 14 4.93 3.07 9.33
CA VAL A 14 4.19 1.79 9.28
C VAL A 14 4.33 1.11 10.64
N SER A 15 3.22 0.73 11.25
CA SER A 15 3.15 -0.03 12.50
C SER A 15 3.06 -1.54 12.22
N MET A 16 3.02 -2.36 13.27
CA MET A 16 2.86 -3.82 13.10
C MET A 16 1.56 -4.16 12.38
N ASP A 17 0.46 -3.51 12.77
CA ASP A 17 -0.89 -3.83 12.28
C ASP A 17 -1.56 -2.70 11.49
N LEU A 18 -0.95 -1.51 11.46
CA LEU A 18 -1.58 -0.28 10.95
C LEU A 18 -0.65 0.51 10.02
N VAL A 19 -1.25 1.08 8.97
CA VAL A 19 -0.63 2.08 8.10
C VAL A 19 -1.49 3.33 8.03
N SER A 20 -0.87 4.51 7.97
CA SER A 20 -1.56 5.79 7.79
C SER A 20 -1.42 6.26 6.35
N ILE A 21 -2.53 6.70 5.76
CA ILE A 21 -2.59 7.13 4.36
C ILE A 21 -3.36 8.43 4.18
N ASP A 22 -2.84 9.28 3.30
CA ASP A 22 -3.40 10.61 3.05
C ASP A 22 -4.59 10.49 2.10
N ILE A 23 -5.77 10.85 2.60
CA ILE A 23 -7.05 10.83 1.89
C ILE A 23 -7.54 12.23 1.52
N THR A 24 -6.74 13.29 1.72
CA THR A 24 -7.15 14.69 1.49
C THR A 24 -7.73 14.92 0.10
N ASN A 25 -7.23 14.21 -0.91
CA ASN A 25 -7.63 14.33 -2.31
C ASN A 25 -8.59 13.21 -2.77
N ILE A 26 -9.08 12.36 -1.86
CA ILE A 26 -9.95 11.23 -2.17
C ILE A 26 -11.33 11.53 -1.54
N PRO A 27 -12.29 12.05 -2.32
CA PRO A 27 -13.61 12.36 -1.78
C PRO A 27 -14.37 11.06 -1.45
N GLN A 28 -15.21 11.13 -0.41
CA GLN A 28 -16.13 10.05 0.01
C GLN A 28 -15.47 8.76 0.52
N VAL A 29 -14.28 8.85 1.13
CA VAL A 29 -13.69 7.71 1.83
C VAL A 29 -14.48 7.40 3.10
N SER A 30 -14.87 6.15 3.25
CA SER A 30 -15.62 5.63 4.39
C SER A 30 -14.97 4.38 4.98
N GLU A 31 -15.38 4.00 6.19
CA GLU A 31 -15.00 2.72 6.76
C GLU A 31 -15.49 1.57 5.86
N ASN A 32 -14.67 0.51 5.75
CA ASN A 32 -14.87 -0.66 4.86
C ASN A 32 -14.62 -0.41 3.37
N ASP A 33 -14.11 0.76 2.98
CA ASP A 33 -13.65 0.98 1.61
C ASP A 33 -12.49 0.06 1.23
N LEU A 34 -12.44 -0.32 -0.05
CA LEU A 34 -11.41 -1.21 -0.54
C LEU A 34 -10.07 -0.49 -0.61
N VAL A 35 -9.07 -1.10 0.05
CA VAL A 35 -7.70 -0.62 0.11
C VAL A 35 -6.77 -1.66 -0.51
N SER A 36 -6.05 -1.26 -1.55
CA SER A 36 -5.11 -2.14 -2.27
C SER A 36 -3.67 -1.67 -2.10
N PHE A 37 -2.83 -2.51 -1.50
CA PHE A 37 -1.38 -2.28 -1.42
C PHE A 37 -0.66 -2.54 -2.74
N TRP A 38 -1.17 -3.49 -3.52
CA TRP A 38 -0.68 -3.92 -4.82
C TRP A 38 -1.87 -4.10 -5.76
N SER A 39 -1.78 -3.54 -6.96
CA SER A 39 -2.75 -3.67 -8.05
C SER A 39 -2.01 -3.54 -9.38
N GLU A 40 -2.66 -3.90 -10.49
CA GLU A 40 -2.08 -3.72 -11.84
C GLU A 40 -1.85 -2.25 -12.18
N GLU A 41 -2.59 -1.34 -11.54
CA GLU A 41 -2.49 0.11 -11.70
C GLU A 41 -1.39 0.76 -10.84
N LEU A 42 -0.80 0.00 -9.92
CA LEU A 42 0.33 0.45 -9.10
C LEU A 42 1.67 0.05 -9.74
N PRO A 43 2.77 0.76 -9.38
CA PRO A 43 4.13 0.37 -9.75
C PRO A 43 4.36 -1.12 -9.53
N LYS A 44 4.96 -1.80 -10.52
CA LYS A 44 5.29 -3.22 -10.40
C LYS A 44 6.11 -3.45 -9.13
N PHE A 45 5.93 -4.60 -8.47
CA PHE A 45 6.66 -4.94 -7.24
C PHE A 45 8.15 -4.58 -7.26
N LYS A 46 8.82 -4.72 -8.42
CA LYS A 46 10.23 -4.35 -8.62
C LYS A 46 10.54 -2.89 -8.28
N GLU A 47 9.66 -1.95 -8.64
CA GLU A 47 9.83 -0.52 -8.33
C GLU A 47 9.56 -0.24 -6.85
N PHE A 48 8.57 -0.90 -6.26
CA PHE A 48 8.26 -0.78 -4.83
C PHE A 48 9.40 -1.32 -3.94
N SER A 49 10.02 -2.41 -4.37
CA SER A 49 11.11 -3.08 -3.64
C SER A 49 12.39 -2.24 -3.64
N ASN A 50 12.75 -1.69 -4.81
CA ASN A 50 13.90 -0.80 -4.96
C ASN A 50 13.80 0.42 -4.06
N ASN A 51 12.61 1.01 -3.91
CA ASN A 51 12.40 2.17 -3.03
C ASN A 51 12.59 1.84 -1.54
N ASN A 52 12.50 0.57 -1.15
CA ASN A 52 12.65 0.11 0.23
C ASN A 52 13.93 -0.71 0.46
N GLY A 53 14.82 -0.80 -0.54
CA GLY A 53 16.07 -1.57 -0.45
C GLY A 53 15.88 -3.09 -0.40
N LEU A 54 14.69 -3.59 -0.74
CA LEU A 54 14.33 -5.00 -0.76
C LEU A 54 14.29 -5.54 -2.19
N ILE A 55 14.24 -6.85 -2.33
CA ILE A 55 13.88 -7.50 -3.61
C ILE A 55 12.39 -7.87 -3.62
N SER A 56 11.77 -7.86 -4.81
CA SER A 56 10.34 -8.19 -4.96
C SER A 56 9.94 -9.52 -4.32
N TYR A 57 10.85 -10.48 -4.38
CA TYR A 57 10.64 -11.81 -3.81
C TYR A 57 10.50 -11.78 -2.28
N GLU A 58 11.26 -10.93 -1.58
CA GLU A 58 11.14 -10.80 -0.12
C GLU A 58 9.81 -10.19 0.29
N LEU A 59 9.32 -9.18 -0.45
CA LEU A 59 8.00 -8.59 -0.22
C LEU A 59 6.87 -9.61 -0.40
N MET A 60 6.98 -10.48 -1.41
CA MET A 60 5.96 -11.50 -1.68
C MET A 60 6.00 -12.68 -0.71
N THR A 61 7.19 -13.07 -0.22
CA THR A 61 7.36 -14.27 0.59
C THR A 61 7.34 -14.03 2.10
N ARG A 62 7.55 -12.78 2.54
CA ARG A 62 7.46 -12.39 3.96
C ARG A 62 6.07 -11.93 4.38
N ILE A 63 5.04 -12.31 3.62
CA ILE A 63 3.65 -12.14 4.08
C ILE A 63 3.43 -13.22 5.15
N SER A 64 3.26 -12.78 6.40
CA SER A 64 2.89 -13.67 7.48
C SER A 64 1.47 -14.19 7.24
N THR A 65 1.36 -15.50 7.04
CA THR A 65 0.09 -16.23 7.19
C THR A 65 -0.12 -16.49 8.68
N GLU A 66 -1.27 -16.06 9.21
CA GLU A 66 -1.74 -16.50 10.53
C GLU A 66 -1.89 -18.03 10.61
#